data_AF-A0AAN6X6Y6-F1
#
_entry.id   AF-A0AAN6X6Y6-F1
#
_cell.length_a   1.000
_cell.length_b   1.000
_cell.length_c   1.000
_cell.angle_alpha   90.00
_cell.angle_beta   90.00
_cell.angle_gamma   90.00
#
_symmetry.space_group_name_H-M   'P 1'
#
loop_
_entity.id
_entity.type
_entity.pdbx_description
1 polymer ?
#
loop_
_entity_poly.entity_id
_entity_poly.type
_entity_poly.pdbx_seq_one_letter_code
_entity_poly.pdbx_strand_id
1 'polypeptide(L)'
;FKGVVAFQVALLVIFKAWASDWSETLTSVEDLLTVSDYLTAESRKDLMYDNDQLSRSEFYFSLLQLLRQFKVSIDESLSDVAKLIAESTEHLKIRADILTVSSREVSIIKENWEIVLKKARKEGTQFIDRITNKIEEVESLRDGLFNAQSVREAVRGTQINTFLLVFTVVTIIYLPPTFVATFYGVDLFNDEENKTAAQKQFWTVLAAVSGGTYLVAIIVLSSVQQ
;
A
#
# COMPACT_ATOMS: atom_id res chain seq x y z
N PHE A 1 -46.67 29.86 -3.45
CA PHE A 1 -45.38 29.32 -3.92
C PHE A 1 -44.12 30.04 -3.41
N LYS A 2 -44.21 31.21 -2.76
CA LYS A 2 -43.04 31.95 -2.23
C LYS A 2 -42.10 31.10 -1.34
N GLY A 3 -42.64 30.22 -0.50
CA GLY A 3 -41.83 29.32 0.33
C GLY A 3 -41.00 28.31 -0.45
N VAL A 4 -41.53 27.76 -1.55
CA VAL A 4 -40.79 26.81 -2.41
C VAL A 4 -39.64 27.51 -3.13
N VAL A 5 -39.90 28.72 -3.65
CA VAL A 5 -38.85 29.52 -4.31
C VAL A 5 -37.76 29.92 -3.30
N ALA A 6 -38.14 30.32 -2.08
CA ALA A 6 -37.17 30.60 -1.02
C ALA A 6 -36.33 29.38 -0.65
N PHE A 7 -36.94 28.18 -0.59
CA PHE A 7 -36.24 26.93 -0.35
C PHE A 7 -35.26 26.57 -1.49
N GLN A 8 -35.66 26.75 -2.75
CA GLN A 8 -34.78 26.55 -3.91
C GLN A 8 -33.55 27.47 -3.87
N VAL A 9 -33.74 28.74 -3.50
CA VAL A 9 -32.63 29.69 -3.33
C VAL A 9 -31.73 29.29 -2.16
N ALA A 10 -32.31 28.86 -1.03
CA ALA A 10 -31.54 28.36 0.10
C ALA A 10 -30.67 27.16 -0.28
N LEU A 11 -31.22 26.22 -1.06
CA LEU A 11 -30.45 25.08 -1.59
C LEU A 11 -29.27 25.53 -2.46
N LEU A 12 -29.43 26.52 -3.34
CA LEU A 12 -28.30 27.05 -4.13
C LEU A 12 -27.19 27.63 -3.25
N VAL A 13 -27.53 28.29 -2.15
CA VAL A 13 -26.54 28.81 -1.19
C VAL A 13 -25.83 27.65 -0.47
N ILE A 14 -26.58 26.64 -0.04
CA ILE A 14 -26.03 25.45 0.61
C ILE A 14 -25.09 24.70 -0.35
N PHE A 15 -25.46 24.50 -1.61
CA PHE A 15 -24.58 23.86 -2.60
C PHE A 15 -23.29 24.64 -2.81
N LYS A 16 -23.37 25.97 -2.82
CA LYS A 16 -22.18 26.80 -2.95
C LYS A 16 -21.22 26.59 -1.77
N ALA A 17 -21.74 26.51 -0.54
CA ALA A 17 -20.94 26.22 0.65
C ALA A 17 -20.35 24.80 0.58
N TRP A 18 -21.21 23.80 0.32
CA TRP A 18 -20.81 22.41 0.11
C TRP A 18 -19.69 22.26 -0.93
N ALA A 19 -19.79 22.94 -2.07
CA ALA A 19 -18.76 22.90 -3.10
C ALA A 19 -17.45 23.56 -2.67
N SER A 20 -17.52 24.63 -1.86
CA SER A 20 -16.34 25.27 -1.29
C SER A 20 -15.62 24.30 -0.34
N ASP A 21 -16.36 23.68 0.58
CA ASP A 21 -15.82 22.77 1.58
C ASP A 21 -15.19 21.53 0.94
N TRP A 22 -15.85 20.97 -0.09
CA TRP A 22 -15.28 19.86 -0.86
C TRP A 22 -14.02 20.26 -1.63
N SER A 23 -14.00 21.47 -2.20
CA SER A 23 -12.82 21.95 -2.90
C SER A 23 -11.63 22.07 -1.95
N GLU A 24 -11.83 22.64 -0.75
CA GLU A 24 -10.78 22.76 0.28
C GLU A 24 -10.31 21.39 0.78
N THR A 25 -11.24 20.47 1.00
CA THR A 25 -10.94 19.09 1.42
C THR A 25 -10.07 18.38 0.37
N LEU A 26 -10.46 18.46 -0.91
CA LEU A 26 -9.70 17.81 -1.99
C LEU A 26 -8.34 18.46 -2.21
N THR A 27 -8.24 19.78 -2.09
CA THR A 27 -6.94 20.47 -2.13
C THR A 27 -6.04 20.05 -0.97
N SER A 28 -6.58 19.88 0.23
CA SER A 28 -5.80 19.35 1.37
C SER A 28 -5.29 17.93 1.11
N VAL A 29 -6.10 17.09 0.46
CA VAL A 29 -5.68 15.74 0.06
C VAL A 29 -4.59 15.78 -1.02
N GLU A 30 -4.70 16.69 -1.98
CA GLU A 30 -3.67 16.92 -3.00
C GLU A 30 -2.35 17.38 -2.38
N ASP A 31 -2.40 18.25 -1.37
CA ASP A 31 -1.22 18.72 -0.63
C ASP A 31 -0.55 17.57 0.15
N LEU A 32 -1.33 16.64 0.72
CA LEU A 32 -0.78 15.44 1.37
C LEU A 32 -0.03 14.52 0.39
N LEU A 33 -0.48 14.47 -0.87
CA LEU A 33 0.16 13.71 -1.94
C LEU A 33 1.33 14.46 -2.59
N THR A 34 1.40 15.77 -2.38
CA THR A 34 2.49 16.60 -2.87
C THR A 34 3.73 16.31 -2.02
N VAL A 35 4.45 15.26 -2.42
CA VAL A 35 5.75 14.91 -1.87
C VAL A 35 6.66 16.13 -2.06
N SER A 36 6.94 16.84 -0.98
CA SER A 36 7.81 18.00 -0.97
C SER A 36 9.23 17.63 -1.44
N ASP A 37 9.69 18.32 -2.49
CA ASP A 37 11.07 18.44 -2.98
C ASP A 37 11.94 17.18 -3.10
N TYR A 38 11.84 16.61 -4.29
CA TYR A 38 12.56 15.49 -4.89
C TYR A 38 13.97 15.87 -5.32
N LEU A 39 14.96 15.99 -4.43
CA LEU A 39 16.37 16.09 -4.90
C LEU A 39 17.44 15.35 -4.08
N THR A 40 17.13 14.83 -2.89
CA THR A 40 18.13 14.05 -2.15
C THR A 40 18.05 12.55 -2.47
N ALA A 41 19.20 11.88 -2.49
CA ALA A 41 19.27 10.44 -2.73
C ALA A 41 18.54 9.62 -1.64
N GLU A 42 18.49 10.15 -0.42
CA GLU A 42 17.82 9.55 0.73
C GLU A 42 16.30 9.64 0.59
N SER A 43 15.77 10.81 0.23
CA SER A 43 14.34 10.99 -0.03
C SER A 43 13.82 10.10 -1.17
N ARG A 44 14.65 9.83 -2.20
CA ARG A 44 14.29 8.87 -3.27
C ARG A 44 14.21 7.44 -2.79
N LYS A 45 15.12 7.03 -1.90
CA LYS A 45 15.13 5.68 -1.33
C LYS A 45 13.92 5.47 -0.42
N ASP A 46 13.60 6.47 0.39
CA ASP A 46 12.40 6.47 1.21
C ASP A 46 11.13 6.49 0.35
N LEU A 47 11.15 7.13 -0.83
CA LEU A 47 10.02 7.09 -1.77
C LEU A 47 9.81 5.71 -2.39
N MET A 48 10.89 5.01 -2.73
CA MET A 48 10.83 3.70 -3.39
C MET A 48 10.52 2.55 -2.45
N TYR A 49 10.82 2.69 -1.16
CA TYR A 49 10.72 1.59 -0.23
C TYR A 49 10.00 1.97 1.05
N ASP A 50 9.23 1.04 1.57
CA ASP A 50 8.62 1.24 2.87
C ASP A 50 9.63 1.03 4.02
N ASN A 51 9.32 1.64 5.15
CA ASN A 51 10.01 1.38 6.40
C ASN A 51 9.57 0.03 7.00
N ASP A 52 10.26 -0.42 8.05
CA ASP A 52 9.97 -1.70 8.70
C ASP A 52 8.55 -1.76 9.31
N GLN A 53 7.89 -0.61 9.48
CA GLN A 53 6.53 -0.49 10.00
C GLN A 53 5.45 -0.45 8.91
N LEU A 54 5.83 -0.49 7.63
CA LEU A 54 4.92 -0.41 6.48
C LEU A 54 4.06 0.88 6.44
N SER A 55 4.58 1.98 6.99
CA SER A 55 3.83 3.23 7.16
C SER A 55 3.33 3.84 5.84
N ARG A 56 4.08 3.71 4.74
CA ARG A 56 3.66 4.27 3.44
C ARG A 56 2.58 3.42 2.79
N SER A 57 2.68 2.10 2.94
CA SER A 57 1.66 1.16 2.51
C SER A 57 0.35 1.40 3.27
N GLU A 58 0.42 1.61 4.58
CA GLU A 58 -0.74 1.96 5.41
C GLU A 58 -1.33 3.33 5.03
N PHE A 59 -0.48 4.33 4.76
CA PHE A 59 -0.91 5.65 4.29
C PHE A 59 -1.66 5.56 2.95
N TYR A 60 -1.06 4.93 1.93
CA TYR A 60 -1.72 4.78 0.62
C TYR A 60 -3.00 3.96 0.71
N PHE A 61 -3.02 2.90 1.52
CA PHE A 61 -4.24 2.12 1.75
C PHE A 61 -5.34 2.98 2.38
N SER A 62 -5.03 3.67 3.48
CA SER A 62 -5.99 4.52 4.18
C SER A 62 -6.52 5.64 3.29
N LEU A 63 -5.63 6.28 2.52
CA LEU A 63 -6.00 7.34 1.60
C LEU A 63 -6.90 6.82 0.47
N LEU A 64 -6.64 5.64 -0.08
CA LEU A 64 -7.51 5.02 -1.09
C LEU A 64 -8.91 4.76 -0.54
N GLN A 65 -9.02 4.24 0.69
CA GLN A 65 -10.32 4.02 1.29
C GLN A 65 -11.07 5.33 1.56
N LEU A 66 -10.34 6.37 2.00
CA LEU A 66 -10.91 7.69 2.20
C LEU A 66 -11.44 8.29 0.88
N LEU A 67 -10.66 8.25 -0.19
CA LEU A 67 -11.06 8.74 -1.51
C LEU A 67 -12.27 7.98 -2.06
N ARG A 68 -12.30 6.66 -1.91
CA ARG A 68 -13.46 5.84 -2.31
C ARG A 68 -14.71 6.22 -1.51
N GLN A 69 -14.57 6.44 -0.21
CA GLN A 69 -15.66 6.89 0.64
C GLN A 69 -16.16 8.30 0.25
N PHE A 70 -15.26 9.21 -0.10
CA PHE A 70 -15.63 10.55 -0.59
C PHE A 70 -16.44 10.48 -1.87
N LYS A 71 -16.02 9.65 -2.84
CA LYS A 71 -16.77 9.44 -4.07
C LYS A 71 -18.19 8.95 -3.79
N VAL A 72 -18.34 7.95 -2.92
CA VAL A 72 -19.66 7.43 -2.51
C VAL A 72 -20.50 8.53 -1.86
N SER A 73 -19.93 9.30 -0.93
CA SER A 73 -20.64 10.38 -0.23
C SER A 73 -21.15 11.47 -1.18
N ILE A 74 -20.36 11.82 -2.21
CA ILE A 74 -20.79 12.78 -3.24
C ILE A 74 -21.88 12.19 -4.12
N ASP A 75 -21.72 10.94 -4.59
CA ASP A 75 -22.73 10.24 -5.40
C ASP A 75 -24.08 10.13 -4.65
N GLU A 76 -24.05 9.80 -3.36
CA GLU A 76 -25.23 9.75 -2.49
C GLU A 76 -25.88 11.13 -2.34
N SER A 77 -25.08 12.16 -2.06
CA SER A 77 -25.57 13.54 -1.94
C SER A 77 -26.27 14.01 -3.22
N LEU A 78 -25.72 13.72 -4.39
CA LEU A 78 -26.34 14.06 -5.68
C LEU A 78 -27.64 13.28 -5.92
N SER A 79 -27.66 12.00 -5.53
CA SER A 79 -28.83 11.13 -5.64
C SER A 79 -29.98 11.65 -4.77
N ASP A 80 -29.69 12.03 -3.53
CA ASP A 80 -30.70 12.52 -2.58
C ASP A 80 -31.29 13.86 -3.02
N VAL A 81 -30.49 14.72 -3.63
CA VAL A 81 -30.95 15.97 -4.23
C VAL A 81 -31.86 15.70 -5.42
N ALA A 82 -31.51 14.74 -6.28
CA ALA A 82 -32.37 14.35 -7.40
C ALA A 82 -33.71 13.78 -6.92
N LYS A 83 -33.70 12.95 -5.86
CA LYS A 83 -34.93 12.42 -5.24
C LYS A 83 -35.79 13.54 -4.66
N LEU A 84 -35.20 14.44 -3.87
CA LEU A 84 -35.89 15.59 -3.29
C LEU A 84 -36.59 16.44 -4.36
N ILE A 85 -35.92 16.66 -5.49
CA ILE A 85 -36.48 17.41 -6.62
C ILE A 85 -37.62 16.65 -7.29
N ALA A 86 -37.49 15.34 -7.47
CA ALA A 86 -38.54 14.50 -8.05
C ALA A 86 -39.81 14.51 -7.19
N GLU A 87 -39.66 14.27 -5.88
CA GLU A 87 -40.75 14.29 -4.88
C GLU A 87 -41.40 15.68 -4.83
N SER A 88 -40.60 16.75 -4.78
CA SER A 88 -41.10 18.13 -4.78
C SER A 88 -41.88 18.46 -6.04
N THR A 89 -41.45 17.94 -7.20
CA THR A 89 -42.14 18.15 -8.49
C THR A 89 -43.45 17.39 -8.55
N GLU A 90 -43.51 16.18 -8.01
CA GLU A 90 -44.74 15.40 -7.91
C GLU A 90 -45.78 16.08 -7.01
N HIS A 91 -45.36 16.50 -5.81
CA HIS A 91 -46.24 17.24 -4.90
C HIS A 91 -46.73 18.57 -5.49
N LEU A 92 -45.91 19.23 -6.30
CA LEU A 92 -46.28 20.45 -7.00
C LEU A 92 -47.39 20.20 -8.04
N LYS A 93 -47.31 19.11 -8.82
CA LYS A 93 -48.34 18.74 -9.80
C LYS A 93 -49.69 18.51 -9.11
N ILE A 94 -49.71 17.70 -8.07
CA ILE A 94 -50.94 17.39 -7.30
C ILE A 94 -51.57 18.68 -6.75
N ARG A 95 -50.77 19.57 -6.17
CA ARG A 95 -51.29 20.87 -5.66
C ARG A 95 -51.78 21.79 -6.77
N ALA A 96 -51.11 21.83 -7.91
CA ALA A 96 -51.52 22.67 -9.04
C ALA A 96 -52.87 22.24 -9.61
N ASP A 97 -53.09 20.92 -9.72
CA ASP A 97 -54.36 20.34 -10.20
C ASP A 97 -55.52 20.63 -9.23
N ILE A 98 -55.29 20.57 -7.92
CA ILE A 98 -56.31 20.82 -6.89
C ILE A 98 -56.65 22.32 -6.76
N LEU A 99 -55.66 23.20 -6.86
CA LEU A 99 -55.78 24.62 -6.52
C LEU A 99 -55.94 25.55 -7.74
N THR A 100 -56.12 24.98 -8.95
CA THR A 100 -56.28 25.73 -10.23
C THR A 100 -55.25 26.85 -10.41
N VAL A 101 -54.01 26.56 -10.03
CA VAL A 101 -52.89 27.51 -10.02
C VAL A 101 -52.48 27.88 -11.45
N SER A 102 -51.98 29.11 -11.63
CA SER A 102 -51.41 29.57 -12.89
C SER A 102 -50.32 28.61 -13.40
N SER A 103 -50.46 28.13 -14.64
CA SER A 103 -49.46 27.30 -15.32
C SER A 103 -48.07 27.94 -15.37
N ARG A 104 -48.02 29.28 -15.37
CA ARG A 104 -46.79 30.06 -15.38
C ARG A 104 -45.98 29.93 -14.09
N GLU A 105 -46.62 29.95 -12.93
CA GLU A 105 -45.93 29.81 -11.64
C GLU A 105 -45.33 28.41 -11.46
N VAL A 106 -46.06 27.38 -11.91
CA VAL A 106 -45.59 25.99 -11.91
C VAL A 106 -44.39 25.80 -12.83
N SER A 107 -44.40 26.43 -14.02
CA SER A 107 -43.25 26.40 -14.95
C SER A 107 -42.00 26.99 -14.32
N ILE A 108 -42.11 28.16 -13.69
CA ILE A 108 -40.98 28.85 -13.06
C ILE A 108 -40.36 27.98 -11.95
N ILE A 109 -41.18 27.35 -11.11
CA ILE A 109 -40.69 26.49 -10.03
C ILE A 109 -39.96 25.26 -10.61
N LYS A 110 -40.48 24.69 -11.70
CA LYS A 110 -39.85 23.55 -12.38
C LYS A 110 -38.50 23.95 -12.99
N GLU A 111 -38.44 25.09 -13.68
CA GLU A 111 -37.19 25.63 -14.23
C GLU A 111 -36.15 25.89 -13.14
N ASN A 112 -36.57 26.47 -12.00
CA ASN A 112 -35.69 26.66 -10.85
C ASN A 112 -35.11 25.34 -10.33
N TRP A 113 -35.92 24.28 -10.28
CA TRP A 113 -35.44 22.96 -9.88
C TRP A 113 -34.41 22.38 -10.86
N GLU A 114 -34.60 22.58 -12.17
CA GLU A 114 -33.62 22.19 -13.18
C GLU A 114 -32.30 22.95 -13.00
N ILE A 115 -32.34 24.23 -12.63
CA ILE A 115 -31.14 25.02 -12.32
C ILE A 115 -30.41 24.44 -11.10
N VAL A 116 -31.13 24.14 -10.00
CA VAL A 116 -30.55 23.53 -8.80
C VAL A 116 -29.88 22.20 -9.13
N LEU A 117 -30.59 21.31 -9.85
CA LEU A 117 -30.07 20.00 -10.21
C LEU A 117 -28.84 20.10 -11.12
N LYS A 118 -28.87 21.00 -12.11
CA LYS A 118 -27.75 21.22 -13.03
C LYS A 118 -26.52 21.73 -12.29
N LYS A 119 -26.70 22.64 -11.32
CA LYS A 119 -25.61 23.17 -10.51
C LYS A 119 -24.99 22.07 -9.63
N ALA A 120 -25.82 21.33 -8.89
CA ALA A 120 -25.37 20.24 -8.03
C ALA A 120 -24.60 19.17 -8.83
N ARG A 121 -25.17 18.71 -9.95
CA ARG A 121 -24.51 17.71 -10.81
C ARG A 121 -23.20 18.21 -11.39
N LYS A 122 -23.15 19.45 -11.88
CA LYS A 122 -21.92 20.01 -12.44
C LYS A 122 -20.77 19.98 -11.43
N GLU A 123 -21.02 20.45 -10.21
CA GLU A 123 -19.99 20.49 -9.17
C GLU A 123 -19.64 19.10 -8.66
N GLY A 124 -20.64 18.25 -8.41
CA GLY A 124 -20.41 16.89 -7.96
C GLY A 124 -19.65 16.03 -8.97
N THR A 125 -19.96 16.10 -10.26
CA THR A 125 -19.19 15.38 -11.30
C THR A 125 -17.75 15.86 -11.35
N GLN A 126 -17.50 17.18 -11.23
CA GLN A 126 -16.13 17.70 -11.16
C GLN A 126 -15.34 17.12 -9.98
N PHE A 127 -15.98 16.96 -8.81
CA PHE A 127 -15.32 16.34 -7.65
C PHE A 127 -15.11 14.83 -7.84
N ILE A 128 -16.08 14.12 -8.41
CA ILE A 128 -15.95 12.69 -8.73
C ILE A 128 -14.79 12.45 -9.70
N ASP A 129 -14.66 13.27 -10.74
CA ASP A 129 -13.56 13.16 -11.71
C ASP A 129 -12.21 13.42 -11.02
N ARG A 130 -12.11 14.46 -10.19
CA ARG A 130 -10.90 14.75 -9.39
C ARG A 130 -10.53 13.57 -8.49
N ILE A 131 -11.50 13.03 -7.75
CA ILE A 131 -11.29 11.89 -6.85
C ILE A 131 -10.86 10.65 -7.63
N THR A 132 -11.48 10.39 -8.78
CA THR A 132 -11.14 9.22 -9.63
C THR A 132 -9.69 9.30 -10.10
N ASN A 133 -9.26 10.47 -10.61
CA ASN A 133 -7.87 10.69 -10.98
C ASN A 133 -6.92 10.49 -9.79
N LYS A 134 -7.30 10.97 -8.59
CA LYS A 134 -6.48 10.79 -7.38
C LYS A 134 -6.42 9.33 -6.93
N ILE A 135 -7.49 8.55 -7.10
CA ILE A 135 -7.48 7.11 -6.84
C ILE A 135 -6.46 6.43 -7.76
N GLU A 136 -6.50 6.72 -9.07
CA GLU A 136 -5.56 6.15 -10.04
C GLU A 136 -4.10 6.53 -9.73
N GLU A 137 -3.84 7.78 -9.36
CA GLU A 137 -2.51 8.23 -8.92
C GLU A 137 -2.02 7.45 -7.69
N VAL A 138 -2.85 7.32 -6.65
CA VAL A 138 -2.46 6.62 -5.42
C VAL A 138 -2.32 5.11 -5.65
N GLU A 139 -3.15 4.50 -6.50
CA GLU A 139 -2.99 3.10 -6.90
C GLU A 139 -1.65 2.89 -7.62
N SER A 140 -1.29 3.78 -8.54
CA SER A 140 0.01 3.74 -9.22
C SER A 140 1.19 3.87 -8.24
N LEU A 141 1.10 4.79 -7.27
CA LEU A 141 2.13 4.96 -6.24
C LEU A 141 2.27 3.72 -5.34
N ARG A 142 1.15 3.16 -4.90
CA ARG A 142 1.11 1.94 -4.09
C ARG A 142 1.73 0.76 -4.86
N ASP A 143 1.35 0.59 -6.11
CA ASP A 143 1.84 -0.52 -6.93
C ASP A 143 3.34 -0.35 -7.23
N GLY A 144 3.79 0.88 -7.48
CA GLY A 144 5.21 1.21 -7.60
C GLY A 144 6.00 0.86 -6.34
N LEU A 145 5.47 1.22 -5.16
CA LEU A 145 6.06 0.88 -3.85
C LEU A 145 6.18 -0.63 -3.65
N PHE A 146 5.10 -1.39 -3.89
CA PHE A 146 5.10 -2.85 -3.71
C PHE A 146 6.02 -3.57 -4.68
N ASN A 147 6.08 -3.11 -5.93
CA ASN A 147 7.00 -3.67 -6.92
C ASN A 147 8.45 -3.43 -6.53
N ALA A 148 8.80 -2.19 -6.14
CA ALA A 148 10.14 -1.88 -5.68
C ALA A 148 10.51 -2.66 -4.41
N GLN A 149 9.59 -2.76 -3.45
CA GLN A 149 9.79 -3.54 -2.22
C GLN A 149 10.00 -5.03 -2.51
N SER A 150 9.23 -5.62 -3.41
CA SER A 150 9.40 -7.02 -3.83
C SER A 150 10.78 -7.27 -4.43
N VAL A 151 11.27 -6.36 -5.27
CA VAL A 151 12.63 -6.42 -5.83
C VAL A 151 13.68 -6.32 -4.73
N ARG A 152 13.52 -5.42 -3.76
CA ARG A 152 14.43 -5.28 -2.60
C ARG A 152 14.48 -6.56 -1.78
N GLU A 153 13.34 -7.16 -1.52
CA GLU A 153 13.24 -8.42 -0.77
C GLU A 153 13.89 -9.58 -1.52
N ALA A 154 13.71 -9.68 -2.83
CA ALA A 154 14.38 -10.69 -3.67
C ALA A 154 15.90 -10.53 -3.67
N VAL A 155 16.40 -9.29 -3.79
CA VAL A 155 17.84 -8.99 -3.72
C VAL A 155 18.39 -9.33 -2.34
N ARG A 156 17.68 -8.95 -1.27
CA ARG A 156 18.06 -9.29 0.11
C ARG A 156 18.08 -10.80 0.33
N GLY A 157 17.10 -11.53 -0.18
CA GLY A 157 17.04 -12.99 -0.14
C GLY A 157 18.23 -13.63 -0.85
N THR A 158 18.62 -13.10 -2.01
CA THR A 158 19.80 -13.57 -2.75
C THR A 158 21.10 -13.34 -1.98
N GLN A 159 21.25 -12.17 -1.34
CA GLN A 159 22.41 -11.86 -0.49
C GLN A 159 22.47 -12.78 0.72
N ILE A 160 21.34 -13.01 1.40
CA ILE A 160 21.26 -13.95 2.53
C ILE A 160 21.65 -15.36 2.08
N ASN A 161 21.17 -15.81 0.92
CA ASN A 161 21.53 -17.13 0.38
C ASN A 161 23.04 -17.25 0.13
N THR A 162 23.67 -16.19 -0.38
CA THR A 162 25.12 -16.16 -0.59
C THR A 162 25.88 -16.24 0.73
N PHE A 163 25.44 -15.50 1.76
CA PHE A 163 26.06 -15.58 3.09
C PHE A 163 25.89 -16.97 3.74
N LEU A 164 24.73 -17.60 3.58
CA LEU A 164 24.50 -18.96 4.06
C LEU A 164 25.41 -19.98 3.36
N LEU A 165 25.62 -19.85 2.05
CA LEU A 165 26.55 -20.70 1.30
C LEU A 165 27.97 -20.55 1.85
N VAL A 166 28.47 -19.32 2.00
CA VAL A 166 29.81 -19.06 2.54
C VAL A 166 29.95 -19.63 3.96
N PHE A 167 28.98 -19.37 4.84
CA PHE A 167 28.96 -19.91 6.20
C PHE A 167 28.97 -21.45 6.23
N THR A 168 28.20 -22.08 5.33
CA THR A 168 28.14 -23.54 5.23
C THR A 168 29.48 -24.12 4.76
N VAL A 169 30.12 -23.52 3.76
CA VAL A 169 31.45 -23.93 3.29
C VAL A 169 32.49 -23.81 4.41
N VAL A 170 32.51 -22.69 5.13
CA VAL A 170 33.40 -22.49 6.29
C VAL A 170 33.11 -23.56 7.35
N THR A 171 31.85 -23.79 7.71
CA THR A 171 31.47 -24.81 8.71
C THR A 171 31.92 -26.21 8.29
N ILE A 172 31.71 -26.60 7.03
CA ILE A 172 32.16 -27.89 6.50
C ILE A 172 33.67 -28.03 6.63
N ILE A 173 34.45 -26.98 6.34
CA ILE A 173 35.91 -27.00 6.45
C ILE A 173 36.37 -27.14 7.91
N TYR A 174 35.77 -26.40 8.84
CA TYR A 174 36.26 -26.30 10.22
C TYR A 174 35.72 -27.37 11.17
N LEU A 175 34.55 -27.94 10.90
CA LEU A 175 33.89 -28.88 11.82
C LEU A 175 34.66 -30.20 12.00
N PRO A 176 35.18 -30.87 10.94
CA PRO A 176 35.94 -32.10 11.10
C PRO A 176 37.27 -31.91 11.85
N PRO A 177 38.12 -30.91 11.53
CA PRO A 177 39.33 -30.65 12.29
C PRO A 177 39.07 -30.30 13.75
N THR A 178 38.03 -29.50 14.02
CA THR A 178 37.65 -29.12 15.40
C THR A 178 37.19 -30.33 16.20
N PHE A 179 36.40 -31.22 15.59
CA PHE A 179 36.00 -32.48 16.22
C PHE A 179 37.20 -33.35 16.58
N VAL A 180 38.13 -33.55 15.64
CA VAL A 180 39.34 -34.35 15.89
C VAL A 180 40.25 -33.70 16.94
N ALA A 181 40.45 -32.38 16.88
CA ALA A 181 41.23 -31.64 17.87
C ALA A 181 40.61 -31.73 19.27
N THR A 182 39.28 -31.63 19.38
CA THR A 182 38.58 -31.77 20.66
C THR A 182 38.69 -33.19 21.21
N PHE A 183 38.53 -34.20 20.36
CA PHE A 183 38.61 -35.62 20.75
C PHE A 183 39.99 -35.99 21.32
N TYR A 184 41.07 -35.56 20.65
CA TYR A 184 42.45 -35.82 21.10
C TYR A 184 42.97 -34.82 22.14
N GLY A 185 42.24 -33.72 22.37
CA GLY A 185 42.53 -32.75 23.43
C GLY A 185 42.05 -33.18 24.83
N VAL A 186 41.31 -34.30 24.92
CA VAL A 186 40.93 -34.91 26.21
C VAL A 186 42.16 -35.61 26.82
N ASP A 187 42.37 -35.44 28.13
CA ASP A 187 43.53 -35.97 28.89
C ASP A 187 43.77 -37.49 28.74
N LEU A 188 42.78 -38.24 28.25
CA LEU A 188 42.87 -39.66 27.95
C LEU A 188 43.95 -40.04 26.92
N PHE A 189 44.43 -39.10 26.11
CA PHE A 189 45.45 -39.32 25.08
C PHE A 189 46.80 -38.66 25.39
N ASN A 190 46.98 -38.14 26.61
CA ASN A 190 48.13 -37.34 27.00
C ASN A 190 49.21 -38.14 27.77
N ASP A 191 49.31 -39.45 27.53
CA ASP A 191 50.32 -40.32 28.16
C ASP A 191 51.72 -40.07 27.59
N GLU A 192 52.69 -39.75 28.47
CA GLU A 192 54.05 -39.36 28.08
C GLU A 192 54.84 -40.46 27.35
N GLU A 193 54.48 -41.73 27.56
CA GLU A 193 55.19 -42.89 27.02
C GLU A 193 54.88 -43.15 25.54
N ASN A 194 53.73 -42.67 25.03
CA ASN A 194 53.23 -42.97 23.66
C ASN A 194 52.99 -41.74 22.78
N LYS A 195 53.53 -40.56 23.14
CA LYS A 195 53.34 -39.28 22.43
C LYS A 195 53.53 -39.38 20.91
N THR A 196 54.58 -40.07 20.44
CA THR A 196 54.89 -40.21 19.00
C THR A 196 53.86 -41.06 18.24
N ALA A 197 53.30 -42.08 18.89
CA ALA A 197 52.27 -42.94 18.29
C ALA A 197 50.91 -42.22 18.24
N ALA A 198 50.54 -41.54 19.33
CA ALA A 198 49.33 -40.73 19.41
C ALA A 198 49.33 -39.58 18.39
N GLN A 199 50.48 -38.91 18.19
CA GLN A 199 50.64 -37.86 17.19
C GLN A 199 50.44 -38.39 15.76
N LYS A 200 50.98 -39.57 15.43
CA LYS A 200 50.76 -40.21 14.12
C LYS A 200 49.28 -40.56 13.91
N GLN A 201 48.64 -41.16 14.91
CA GLN A 201 47.22 -41.51 14.87
C GLN A 201 46.33 -40.26 14.70
N PHE A 202 46.64 -39.17 15.40
CA PHE A 202 45.96 -37.88 15.25
C PHE A 202 45.97 -37.41 13.79
N TRP A 203 47.14 -37.35 13.15
CA TRP A 203 47.24 -36.90 11.75
C TRP A 203 46.52 -37.84 10.78
N THR A 204 46.57 -39.15 11.02
CA THR A 204 45.85 -40.13 10.19
C THR A 204 44.34 -39.97 10.31
N VAL A 205 43.81 -39.82 11.53
CA VAL A 205 42.37 -39.63 11.77
C VAL A 205 41.91 -38.28 11.26
N LEU A 206 42.71 -37.21 11.45
CA LEU A 206 42.41 -35.88 10.92
C LEU A 206 42.26 -35.91 9.40
N ALA A 207 43.19 -36.54 8.70
CA ALA A 207 43.15 -36.67 7.25
C ALA A 207 41.96 -37.54 6.78
N ALA A 208 41.70 -38.66 7.45
CA ALA A 208 40.62 -39.57 7.09
C ALA A 208 39.23 -38.95 7.31
N VAL A 209 38.99 -38.35 8.47
CA VAL A 209 37.70 -37.74 8.83
C VAL A 209 37.46 -36.49 7.99
N SER A 210 38.43 -35.58 7.88
CA SER A 210 38.27 -34.36 7.07
C SER A 210 38.12 -34.70 5.60
N GLY A 211 38.95 -35.59 5.05
CA GLY A 211 38.86 -36.03 3.65
C GLY A 211 37.52 -36.70 3.34
N GLY A 212 37.04 -37.59 4.22
CA GLY A 212 35.73 -38.22 4.08
C GLY A 212 34.58 -37.21 4.10
N THR A 213 34.58 -36.28 5.06
CA THR A 213 33.55 -35.24 5.15
C THR A 213 33.56 -34.32 3.92
N TYR A 214 34.73 -33.94 3.40
CA TYR A 214 34.82 -33.10 2.21
C TYR A 214 34.34 -33.82 0.95
N LEU A 215 34.65 -35.11 0.79
CA LEU A 215 34.14 -35.91 -0.33
C LEU A 215 32.61 -36.00 -0.31
N VAL A 216 32.02 -36.30 0.85
CA VAL A 216 30.56 -36.33 1.01
C VAL A 216 29.96 -34.95 0.71
N ALA A 217 30.56 -33.89 1.23
CA ALA A 217 30.10 -32.52 0.98
C ALA A 217 30.13 -32.15 -0.51
N ILE A 218 31.19 -32.50 -1.24
CA ILE A 218 31.31 -32.26 -2.69
C ILE A 218 30.21 -32.99 -3.47
N ILE A 219 29.95 -34.26 -3.13
CA ILE A 219 28.90 -35.06 -3.77
C ILE A 219 27.53 -34.40 -3.55
N VAL A 220 27.22 -34.02 -2.30
CA VAL A 220 25.93 -33.39 -1.96
C VAL A 220 25.78 -32.03 -2.67
N LEU A 221 26.81 -31.19 -2.66
CA LEU A 221 26.77 -29.87 -3.32
C LEU A 221 26.62 -30.00 -4.85
N SER A 222 27.28 -30.97 -5.48
CA SER A 222 27.16 -31.20 -6.92
C SER A 222 25.77 -31.70 -7.34
N SER A 223 25.09 -32.47 -6.48
CA SER A 223 23.73 -32.97 -6.74
C SER A 223 22.64 -31.89 -6.66
N VAL A 224 22.90 -30.79 -5.94
CA VAL A 224 21.95 -29.68 -5.75
C VAL A 224 22.04 -28.65 -6.90
N GLN A 225 23.11 -28.69 -7.71
CA GLN A 225 23.30 -27.77 -8.85
C GLN A 225 22.75 -28.29 -10.18
N GLN A 226 22.19 -29.51 -10.24
CA GLN A 226 21.47 -30.09 -11.39
C GLN A 226 19.96 -29.98 -11.20
#